data_AF-A0A349MIJ7-F1
#
_entry.id   AF-A0A349MIJ7-F1
#
_cell.length_a   1.000
_cell.length_b   1.000
_cell.length_c   1.000
_cell.angle_alpha   90.00
_cell.angle_beta   90.00
_cell.angle_gamma   90.00
#
_symmetry.space_group_name_H-M   'P 1'
#
loop_
_entity.id
_entity.type
_entity.pdbx_description
1 polymer ?
#
loop_
_entity_poly.entity_id
_entity_poly.type
_entity_poly.pdbx_seq_one_letter_code
_entity_poly.pdbx_strand_id
1 'polypeptide(L)'
;MAPFKGYIQSVGSNAAPLPPSMPLTHVAGWEIFQEILQSGKLVPQKDSLFQKDLVYFFYGKAAYRPKEDPTQSRYLVDLDQLPACILLDGGRLQGRVGQVPFDTGGFYYGLLAPPLAGNNLTALSDYELHGDHDCLRRCVWAFYESNDGYFEERPRVSLLFPSGSDPVARYYELIQTKRSDKFDDRGKTFEIRFDQEIPLNDQTVMKIVIPKGWIDDKNISSLLVDLGIRKKVVYYIPYMGTFEEHLAVMRERVTGVLREGGMLSKEDAF
;
A
#
# COMPACT_ATOMS: atom_id res chain seq x y z
N MET A 1 -2.58 -0.92 -27.32
CA MET A 1 -1.96 -0.96 -25.98
C MET A 1 -2.69 0.06 -25.12
N ALA A 2 -3.06 -0.28 -23.87
CA ALA A 2 -3.76 0.67 -22.99
C ALA A 2 -2.96 1.98 -22.88
N PRO A 3 -3.60 3.17 -23.03
CA PRO A 3 -2.90 4.45 -23.05
C PRO A 3 -2.03 4.69 -21.81
N PHE A 4 -2.51 4.32 -20.62
CA PHE A 4 -1.78 4.49 -19.36
C PHE A 4 -0.48 3.67 -19.33
N LYS A 5 -0.59 2.37 -19.66
CA LYS A 5 0.57 1.48 -19.77
C LYS A 5 1.58 2.00 -20.79
N GLY A 6 1.12 2.48 -21.95
CA GLY A 6 2.00 3.07 -22.97
C GLY A 6 2.78 4.27 -22.49
N TYR A 7 2.11 5.16 -21.78
CA TYR A 7 2.79 6.29 -21.15
C TYR A 7 3.85 5.81 -20.16
N ILE A 8 3.51 4.94 -19.20
CA ILE A 8 4.46 4.45 -18.18
C ILE A 8 5.65 3.69 -18.79
N GLN A 9 5.44 2.91 -19.85
CA GLN A 9 6.53 2.20 -20.53
C GLN A 9 7.44 3.14 -21.33
N SER A 10 6.89 4.23 -21.86
CA SER A 10 7.70 5.27 -22.52
C SER A 10 8.59 6.01 -21.52
N VAL A 11 8.12 6.15 -20.27
CA VAL A 11 8.87 6.79 -19.18
C VAL A 11 10.03 5.88 -18.73
N GLY A 12 11.24 6.45 -18.65
CA GLY A 12 12.44 5.72 -18.24
C GLY A 12 13.15 4.97 -19.38
N SER A 13 12.89 5.36 -20.63
CA SER A 13 13.77 5.04 -21.77
C SER A 13 15.02 5.95 -21.81
N ASN A 14 15.01 7.05 -21.05
CA ASN A 14 16.18 7.89 -20.80
C ASN A 14 16.89 7.47 -19.50
N ALA A 15 18.23 7.51 -19.51
CA ALA A 15 19.18 6.91 -18.55
C ALA A 15 19.12 7.37 -17.07
N ALA A 16 18.06 8.03 -16.62
CA ALA A 16 17.93 8.39 -15.20
C ALA A 16 17.59 7.14 -14.35
N PRO A 17 18.26 6.94 -13.20
CA PRO A 17 17.97 5.81 -12.34
C PRO A 17 16.55 5.93 -11.76
N LEU A 18 15.78 4.84 -11.81
CA LEU A 18 14.47 4.78 -11.17
C LEU A 18 14.62 4.85 -9.64
N PRO A 19 13.64 5.43 -8.91
CA PRO A 19 13.63 5.44 -7.45
C PRO A 19 13.83 4.03 -6.86
N PRO A 20 14.39 3.88 -5.65
CA PRO A 20 14.49 2.58 -4.98
C PRO A 20 13.14 1.87 -4.90
N SER A 21 13.15 0.55 -4.94
CA SER A 21 11.89 -0.20 -4.79
C SER A 21 11.36 -0.10 -3.37
N MET A 22 10.06 0.15 -3.24
CA MET A 22 9.37 0.14 -1.93
C MET A 22 8.72 -1.22 -1.66
N PRO A 23 8.53 -1.60 -0.39
CA PRO A 23 7.86 -2.83 -0.02
C PRO A 23 6.39 -2.82 -0.44
N LEU A 24 5.82 -4.00 -0.52
CA LEU A 24 4.38 -4.17 -0.48
C LEU A 24 3.92 -4.20 0.98
N THR A 25 2.86 -3.47 1.29
CA THR A 25 2.34 -3.36 2.65
C THR A 25 0.98 -4.04 2.74
N HIS A 26 0.75 -4.71 3.87
CA HIS A 26 -0.53 -5.29 4.24
C HIS A 26 -0.87 -4.87 5.67
N VAL A 27 -1.95 -4.12 5.84
CA VAL A 27 -2.43 -3.68 7.14
C VAL A 27 -3.59 -4.56 7.58
N ALA A 28 -3.50 -5.10 8.80
CA ALA A 28 -4.49 -6.00 9.37
C ALA A 28 -4.79 -5.63 10.84
N GLY A 29 -6.03 -5.84 11.27
CA GLY A 29 -6.39 -5.84 12.71
C GLY A 29 -5.94 -7.14 13.39
N TRP A 30 -6.17 -7.22 14.70
CA TRP A 30 -5.71 -8.33 15.54
C TRP A 30 -6.11 -9.71 15.03
N GLU A 31 -7.40 -9.97 14.82
CA GLU A 31 -7.92 -11.29 14.43
C GLU A 31 -7.27 -11.80 13.15
N ILE A 32 -7.27 -10.96 12.10
CA ILE A 32 -6.67 -11.29 10.80
C ILE A 32 -5.16 -11.49 10.94
N PHE A 33 -4.48 -10.67 11.74
CA PHE A 33 -3.05 -10.82 11.97
C PHE A 33 -2.71 -12.14 12.68
N GLN A 34 -3.51 -12.55 13.66
CA GLN A 34 -3.35 -13.85 14.31
C GLN A 34 -3.52 -15.00 13.32
N GLU A 35 -4.55 -14.96 12.47
CA GLU A 35 -4.78 -15.98 11.43
C GLU A 35 -3.61 -16.06 10.44
N ILE A 36 -3.06 -14.91 10.02
CA ILE A 36 -1.87 -14.84 9.16
C ILE A 36 -0.67 -15.50 9.84
N LEU A 37 -0.42 -15.22 11.12
CA LEU A 37 0.69 -15.83 11.86
C LEU A 37 0.50 -17.33 12.08
N GLN A 38 -0.71 -17.78 12.42
CA GLN A 38 -1.02 -19.19 12.65
C GLN A 38 -0.90 -20.02 11.37
N SER A 39 -1.37 -19.48 10.25
CA SER A 39 -1.26 -20.14 8.95
C SER A 39 0.14 -20.03 8.34
N GLY A 40 0.94 -19.05 8.79
CA GLY A 40 2.25 -18.74 8.24
C GLY A 40 2.20 -18.17 6.82
N LYS A 41 1.07 -17.62 6.40
CA LYS A 41 0.85 -17.10 5.04
C LYS A 41 -0.28 -16.08 4.99
N LEU A 42 -0.25 -15.22 3.97
CA LEU A 42 -1.44 -14.50 3.54
C LEU A 42 -2.18 -15.33 2.50
N VAL A 43 -3.45 -15.62 2.76
CA VAL A 43 -4.28 -16.48 1.91
C VAL A 43 -5.25 -15.61 1.09
N PRO A 44 -5.26 -15.74 -0.25
CA PRO A 44 -6.25 -15.09 -1.10
C PRO A 44 -7.68 -15.37 -0.63
N GLN A 45 -8.52 -14.33 -0.63
CA GLN A 45 -9.93 -14.42 -0.24
C GLN A 45 -10.82 -14.10 -1.44
N LYS A 46 -12.02 -14.67 -1.47
CA LYS A 46 -12.98 -14.44 -2.55
C LYS A 46 -13.30 -12.95 -2.67
N ASP A 47 -12.91 -12.38 -3.79
CA ASP A 47 -13.17 -10.99 -4.12
C ASP A 47 -14.46 -10.84 -4.93
N SER A 48 -15.31 -9.89 -4.52
CA SER A 48 -16.61 -9.64 -5.15
C SER A 48 -16.51 -8.88 -6.47
N LEU A 49 -15.44 -8.12 -6.69
CA LEU A 49 -15.24 -7.30 -7.89
C LEU A 49 -14.73 -8.16 -9.06
N PHE A 50 -13.65 -8.89 -8.84
CA PHE A 50 -12.96 -9.73 -9.83
C PHE A 50 -13.49 -11.16 -9.86
N GLN A 51 -14.31 -11.56 -8.89
CA GLN A 51 -14.87 -12.92 -8.78
C GLN A 51 -13.78 -14.01 -8.71
N LYS A 52 -12.63 -13.68 -8.12
CA LYS A 52 -11.45 -14.57 -7.93
C LYS A 52 -10.97 -14.48 -6.49
N ASP A 53 -10.18 -15.45 -6.07
CA ASP A 53 -9.52 -15.38 -4.78
C ASP A 53 -8.28 -14.49 -4.92
N LEU A 54 -8.25 -13.39 -4.16
CA LEU A 54 -7.20 -12.37 -4.24
C LEU A 54 -6.69 -11.97 -2.86
N VAL A 55 -5.41 -11.60 -2.80
CA VAL A 55 -4.82 -10.86 -1.69
C VAL A 55 -4.28 -9.52 -2.20
N TYR A 56 -4.56 -8.48 -1.43
CA TYR A 56 -4.28 -7.09 -1.78
C TYR A 56 -3.12 -6.53 -0.96
N PHE A 57 -2.29 -5.74 -1.63
CA PHE A 57 -1.20 -5.00 -1.03
C PHE A 57 -1.13 -3.57 -1.56
N PHE A 58 -0.55 -2.68 -0.78
CA PHE A 58 -0.26 -1.31 -1.18
C PHE A 58 1.23 -1.07 -1.34
N TYR A 59 1.62 -0.32 -2.37
CA TYR A 59 3.04 0.00 -2.63
C TYR A 59 3.54 1.09 -1.67
N GLY A 60 4.46 0.72 -0.77
CA GLY A 60 5.20 1.61 0.13
C GLY A 60 4.40 2.22 1.29
N LYS A 61 3.10 2.49 1.12
CA LYS A 61 2.27 3.16 2.13
C LYS A 61 1.42 2.15 2.89
N ALA A 62 1.45 2.21 4.23
CA ALA A 62 0.52 1.50 5.10
C ALA A 62 -0.88 2.13 5.04
N ALA A 63 -1.50 2.06 3.86
CA ALA A 63 -2.82 2.59 3.59
C ALA A 63 -3.88 1.62 4.13
N TYR A 64 -4.84 2.15 4.88
CA TYR A 64 -5.84 1.35 5.57
C TYR A 64 -7.09 2.18 5.82
N ARG A 65 -8.24 1.57 5.57
CA ARG A 65 -9.54 2.12 5.94
C ARG A 65 -10.15 1.22 7.02
N PRO A 66 -10.43 1.77 8.21
CA PRO A 66 -11.18 1.04 9.23
C PRO A 66 -12.57 0.67 8.71
N LYS A 67 -13.08 -0.51 9.12
CA LYS A 67 -14.44 -0.94 8.76
C LYS A 67 -15.52 -0.06 9.41
N GLU A 68 -15.24 0.42 10.61
CA GLU A 68 -16.12 1.33 11.34
C GLU A 68 -15.75 2.78 11.04
N ASP A 69 -16.75 3.68 11.03
CA ASP A 69 -16.50 5.11 10.85
C ASP A 69 -15.72 5.63 12.07
N PRO A 70 -14.45 6.06 11.90
CA PRO A 70 -13.64 6.54 13.02
C PRO A 70 -14.19 7.83 13.63
N THR A 71 -15.10 8.55 12.94
CA THR A 71 -15.81 9.70 13.53
C THR A 71 -16.89 9.28 14.53
N GLN A 72 -17.35 8.02 14.46
CA GLN A 72 -18.22 7.41 15.46
C GLN A 72 -17.43 6.74 16.59
N SER A 73 -16.19 6.29 16.33
CA SER A 73 -15.28 5.81 17.37
C SER A 73 -14.55 6.98 18.05
N ARG A 74 -15.29 7.83 18.78
CA ARG A 74 -14.67 8.75 19.77
C ARG A 74 -14.19 8.02 21.04
N TYR A 75 -14.29 6.69 21.04
CA TYR A 75 -13.92 5.84 22.15
C TYR A 75 -12.45 5.45 22.04
N LEU A 76 -11.82 5.30 23.20
CA LEU A 76 -10.49 4.73 23.32
C LEU A 76 -10.51 3.33 22.70
N VAL A 77 -9.52 3.03 21.87
CA VAL A 77 -9.44 1.70 21.24
C VAL A 77 -8.75 0.71 22.16
N ASP A 78 -9.32 -0.49 22.21
CA ASP A 78 -8.70 -1.61 22.90
C ASP A 78 -7.54 -2.19 22.08
N LEU A 79 -6.69 -2.99 22.74
CA LEU A 79 -5.47 -3.52 22.13
C LEU A 79 -5.74 -4.38 20.88
N ASP A 80 -6.88 -5.06 20.82
CA ASP A 80 -7.32 -5.92 19.72
C ASP A 80 -7.86 -5.12 18.50
N GLN A 81 -8.20 -3.86 18.70
CA GLN A 81 -8.63 -2.96 17.62
C GLN A 81 -7.46 -2.30 16.91
N LEU A 82 -6.23 -2.45 17.42
CA LEU A 82 -5.05 -1.78 16.86
C LEU A 82 -4.58 -2.41 15.53
N PRO A 83 -3.99 -1.63 14.62
CA PRO A 83 -3.48 -2.15 13.36
C PRO A 83 -2.04 -2.71 13.47
N ALA A 84 -1.77 -3.78 12.75
CA ALA A 84 -0.43 -4.21 12.39
C ALA A 84 -0.17 -3.98 10.89
N CYS A 85 1.10 -3.78 10.52
CA CYS A 85 1.51 -3.67 9.12
C CYS A 85 2.65 -4.63 8.81
N ILE A 86 2.45 -5.46 7.79
CA ILE A 86 3.46 -6.39 7.25
C ILE A 86 4.07 -5.75 6.00
N LEU A 87 5.40 -5.58 5.99
CA LEU A 87 6.15 -5.10 4.84
C LEU A 87 6.82 -6.29 4.15
N LEU A 88 6.52 -6.50 2.88
CA LEU A 88 6.99 -7.62 2.07
C LEU A 88 7.88 -7.14 0.93
N ASP A 89 8.89 -7.94 0.58
CA ASP A 89 9.72 -7.73 -0.60
C ASP A 89 8.94 -8.13 -1.87
N GLY A 90 8.29 -7.15 -2.50
CA GLY A 90 7.47 -7.36 -3.70
C GLY A 90 8.24 -7.89 -4.91
N GLY A 91 9.57 -7.76 -4.94
CA GLY A 91 10.42 -8.32 -5.99
C GLY A 91 10.62 -9.83 -5.87
N ARG A 92 10.35 -10.41 -4.69
CA ARG A 92 10.48 -11.86 -4.43
C ARG A 92 9.16 -12.62 -4.52
N LEU A 93 8.03 -11.92 -4.58
CA LEU A 93 6.71 -12.54 -4.61
C LEU A 93 6.33 -13.02 -6.01
N GLN A 94 5.67 -14.17 -6.07
CA GLN A 94 5.11 -14.77 -7.29
C GLN A 94 3.59 -14.70 -7.25
N GLY A 95 2.92 -14.90 -8.39
CA GLY A 95 1.46 -14.91 -8.47
C GLY A 95 0.83 -13.52 -8.56
N ARG A 96 1.58 -12.51 -9.04
CA ARG A 96 1.02 -11.18 -9.28
C ARG A 96 0.09 -11.23 -10.48
N VAL A 97 -1.16 -10.80 -10.30
CA VAL A 97 -2.19 -10.83 -11.35
C VAL A 97 -2.60 -9.45 -11.84
N GLY A 98 -2.34 -8.40 -11.07
CA GLY A 98 -2.65 -7.05 -11.49
C GLY A 98 -2.11 -6.00 -10.54
N GLN A 99 -1.90 -4.80 -11.06
CA GLN A 99 -1.58 -3.64 -10.24
C GLN A 99 -2.11 -2.37 -10.93
N VAL A 100 -2.59 -1.43 -10.14
CA VAL A 100 -3.18 -0.16 -10.61
C VAL A 100 -2.71 0.98 -9.70
N PRO A 101 -2.72 2.24 -10.17
CA PRO A 101 -2.14 3.33 -9.41
C PRO A 101 -3.11 3.93 -8.35
N PHE A 102 -4.16 3.20 -7.96
CA PHE A 102 -5.19 3.61 -6.99
C PHE A 102 -5.95 2.40 -6.43
N ASP A 103 -6.76 2.61 -5.39
CA ASP A 103 -7.68 1.62 -4.81
C ASP A 103 -8.76 1.18 -5.81
N THR A 104 -8.79 -0.11 -6.17
CA THR A 104 -9.74 -0.64 -7.17
C THR A 104 -11.18 -0.61 -6.67
N GLY A 105 -11.39 -0.80 -5.36
CA GLY A 105 -12.69 -0.68 -4.72
C GLY A 105 -13.23 0.75 -4.84
N GLY A 106 -12.43 1.75 -4.46
CA GLY A 106 -12.76 3.16 -4.57
C GLY A 106 -13.08 3.57 -5.99
N PHE A 107 -12.33 3.08 -6.98
CA PHE A 107 -12.64 3.28 -8.40
C PHE A 107 -14.00 2.69 -8.78
N TYR A 108 -14.21 1.40 -8.51
CA TYR A 108 -15.40 0.68 -8.94
C TYR A 108 -16.69 1.24 -8.33
N TYR A 109 -16.64 1.62 -7.05
CA TYR A 109 -17.78 2.20 -6.35
C TYR A 109 -17.91 3.73 -6.54
N GLY A 110 -17.07 4.34 -7.37
CA GLY A 110 -17.14 5.78 -7.68
C GLY A 110 -16.82 6.69 -6.49
N LEU A 111 -15.96 6.23 -5.58
CA LEU A 111 -15.55 6.93 -4.36
C LEU A 111 -14.28 7.79 -4.55
N LEU A 112 -13.63 7.70 -5.72
CA LEU A 112 -12.47 8.54 -6.04
C LEU A 112 -12.90 9.97 -6.39
N ALA A 113 -12.07 10.94 -6.04
CA ALA A 113 -12.31 12.36 -6.29
C ALA A 113 -11.10 13.01 -7.02
N PRO A 114 -11.25 13.44 -8.29
CA PRO A 114 -12.49 13.39 -9.07
C PRO A 114 -12.79 11.94 -9.48
N PRO A 115 -14.06 11.62 -9.78
CA PRO A 115 -14.39 10.32 -10.35
C PRO A 115 -13.62 10.10 -11.65
N LEU A 116 -12.97 8.96 -11.76
CA LEU A 116 -12.42 8.50 -13.03
C LEU A 116 -13.58 8.04 -13.93
N ALA A 117 -13.40 8.12 -15.26
CA ALA A 117 -14.49 7.77 -16.17
C ALA A 117 -14.78 6.26 -16.14
N GLY A 118 -16.06 5.90 -16.21
CA GLY A 118 -16.49 4.54 -16.52
C GLY A 118 -16.67 3.58 -15.35
N ASN A 119 -16.10 3.82 -14.15
CA ASN A 119 -16.25 3.04 -12.89
C ASN A 119 -16.66 1.55 -13.06
N ASN A 120 -15.98 0.83 -13.95
CA ASN A 120 -16.29 -0.56 -14.30
C ASN A 120 -14.99 -1.29 -14.69
N LEU A 121 -15.03 -2.62 -14.75
CA LEU A 121 -13.83 -3.44 -15.02
C LEU A 121 -13.19 -3.14 -16.40
N THR A 122 -13.98 -2.78 -17.41
CA THR A 122 -13.44 -2.40 -18.72
C THR A 122 -12.65 -1.11 -18.61
N ALA A 123 -13.20 -0.08 -17.94
CA ALA A 123 -12.49 1.17 -17.70
C ALA A 123 -11.29 0.99 -16.76
N LEU A 124 -11.34 0.05 -15.81
CA LEU A 124 -10.19 -0.26 -14.95
C LEU A 124 -8.99 -0.78 -15.76
N SER A 125 -9.25 -1.56 -16.81
CA SER A 125 -8.19 -2.12 -17.66
C SER A 125 -7.36 -1.05 -18.38
N ASP A 126 -7.89 0.17 -18.55
CA ASP A 126 -7.14 1.29 -19.10
C ASP A 126 -6.03 1.79 -18.17
N TYR A 127 -6.11 1.48 -16.87
CA TYR A 127 -5.15 1.85 -15.83
C TYR A 127 -4.27 0.68 -15.37
N GLU A 128 -4.53 -0.55 -15.81
CA GLU A 128 -3.74 -1.71 -15.40
C GLU A 128 -2.30 -1.59 -15.89
N LEU A 129 -1.39 -1.69 -14.93
CA LEU A 129 0.02 -1.81 -15.17
C LEU A 129 0.34 -3.30 -15.29
N HIS A 130 0.79 -3.74 -16.46
CA HIS A 130 1.28 -5.10 -16.64
C HIS A 130 2.80 -5.10 -16.71
N GLY A 131 3.44 -5.97 -15.95
CA GLY A 131 4.88 -6.13 -15.94
C GLY A 131 5.41 -6.48 -14.55
N ASP A 132 6.72 -6.38 -14.42
CA ASP A 132 7.44 -6.63 -13.18
C ASP A 132 7.24 -5.49 -12.15
N HIS A 133 8.01 -5.56 -11.07
CA HIS A 133 8.01 -4.57 -10.01
C HIS A 133 8.50 -3.17 -10.45
N ASP A 134 9.26 -3.07 -11.56
CA ASP A 134 9.78 -1.79 -12.05
C ASP A 134 8.70 -0.91 -12.67
N CYS A 135 7.58 -1.47 -13.13
CA CYS A 135 6.44 -0.67 -13.59
C CYS A 135 5.91 0.28 -12.51
N LEU A 136 5.90 -0.14 -11.24
CA LEU A 136 5.48 0.73 -10.13
C LEU A 136 6.49 1.85 -9.89
N ARG A 137 7.79 1.53 -9.96
CA ARG A 137 8.88 2.52 -9.85
C ARG A 137 8.86 3.55 -10.97
N ARG A 138 8.57 3.12 -12.21
CA ARG A 138 8.35 4.01 -13.36
C ARG A 138 7.12 4.89 -13.15
N CYS A 139 6.04 4.36 -12.61
CA CYS A 139 4.85 5.14 -12.28
C CYS A 139 5.13 6.20 -11.19
N VAL A 140 5.87 5.84 -10.13
CA VAL A 140 6.38 6.81 -9.14
C VAL A 140 7.22 7.88 -9.83
N TRP A 141 8.22 7.48 -10.63
CA TRP A 141 9.07 8.43 -11.33
C TRP A 141 8.28 9.37 -12.25
N ALA A 142 7.34 8.82 -13.04
CA ALA A 142 6.54 9.57 -14.01
C ALA A 142 5.74 10.70 -13.36
N PHE A 143 5.09 10.41 -12.24
CA PHE A 143 4.14 11.32 -11.63
C PHE A 143 4.66 12.07 -10.41
N TYR A 144 5.70 11.57 -9.74
CA TYR A 144 6.17 12.10 -8.46
C TYR A 144 7.68 12.37 -8.39
N GLU A 145 8.45 11.90 -9.38
CA GLU A 145 9.91 12.02 -9.46
C GLU A 145 10.69 11.24 -8.40
N SER A 146 10.23 11.13 -7.17
CA SER A 146 10.89 10.37 -6.12
C SER A 146 9.90 9.59 -5.28
N ASN A 147 10.42 8.64 -4.49
CA ASN A 147 9.61 7.97 -3.48
C ASN A 147 9.09 8.96 -2.43
N ASP A 148 9.87 9.98 -2.04
CA ASP A 148 9.41 11.04 -1.14
C ASP A 148 8.22 11.81 -1.73
N GLY A 149 8.30 12.19 -3.01
CA GLY A 149 7.20 12.85 -3.70
C GLY A 149 5.94 11.99 -3.73
N TYR A 150 6.07 10.69 -3.98
CA TYR A 150 4.94 9.76 -3.95
C TYR A 150 4.38 9.59 -2.53
N PHE A 151 5.27 9.39 -1.56
CA PHE A 151 4.91 9.14 -0.17
C PHE A 151 4.17 10.32 0.44
N GLU A 152 4.63 11.54 0.16
CA GLU A 152 4.07 12.80 0.65
C GLU A 152 2.96 13.38 -0.25
N GLU A 153 2.55 12.66 -1.30
CA GLU A 153 1.52 13.10 -2.24
C GLU A 153 1.84 14.44 -2.92
N ARG A 154 3.10 14.64 -3.31
CA ARG A 154 3.60 15.79 -4.08
C ARG A 154 3.83 15.41 -5.55
N PRO A 155 2.76 15.37 -6.39
CA PRO A 155 2.94 15.07 -7.80
C PRO A 155 3.78 16.17 -8.49
N ARG A 156 4.50 15.79 -9.55
CA ARG A 156 5.19 16.71 -10.46
C ARG A 156 4.21 17.76 -10.95
N VAL A 157 4.67 19.01 -11.05
CA VAL A 157 3.87 20.11 -11.59
C VAL A 157 3.97 20.17 -13.11
N SER A 158 2.91 20.64 -13.76
CA SER A 158 2.88 20.98 -15.18
C SER A 158 3.22 19.83 -16.14
N LEU A 159 2.79 18.60 -15.82
CA LEU A 159 2.90 17.50 -16.79
C LEU A 159 1.98 17.74 -17.98
N LEU A 160 2.52 17.60 -19.19
CA LEU A 160 1.78 17.65 -20.44
C LEU A 160 1.68 16.24 -21.01
N PHE A 161 0.47 15.84 -21.41
CA PHE A 161 0.21 14.52 -21.98
C PHE A 161 -0.15 14.64 -23.46
N PRO A 162 0.28 13.69 -24.31
CA PRO A 162 -0.14 13.65 -25.71
C PRO A 162 -1.67 13.52 -25.85
N SER A 163 -2.23 14.11 -26.90
CA SER A 163 -3.64 13.92 -27.26
C SER A 163 -3.97 12.42 -27.39
N GLY A 164 -5.11 12.00 -26.81
CA GLY A 164 -5.49 10.58 -26.74
C GLY A 164 -5.01 9.81 -25.51
N SER A 165 -4.28 10.46 -24.59
CA SER A 165 -3.87 9.88 -23.30
C SER A 165 -4.89 10.15 -22.18
N ASP A 166 -6.19 10.02 -22.45
CA ASP A 166 -7.25 10.41 -21.49
C ASP A 166 -7.10 9.71 -20.12
N PRO A 167 -6.82 8.39 -20.02
CA PRO A 167 -6.57 7.75 -18.72
C PRO A 167 -5.39 8.36 -17.94
N VAL A 168 -4.32 8.78 -18.62
CA VAL A 168 -3.14 9.40 -18.00
C VAL A 168 -3.48 10.76 -17.42
N ALA A 169 -4.16 11.59 -18.19
CA ALA A 169 -4.58 12.92 -17.77
C ALA A 169 -5.57 12.84 -16.58
N ARG A 170 -6.52 11.89 -16.62
CA ARG A 170 -7.48 11.66 -15.54
C ARG A 170 -6.82 11.19 -14.26
N TYR A 171 -5.86 10.28 -14.36
CA TYR A 171 -5.08 9.89 -13.18
C TYR A 171 -4.26 11.06 -12.63
N TYR A 172 -3.67 11.88 -13.50
CA TYR A 172 -2.94 13.08 -13.05
C TYR A 172 -3.86 14.08 -12.33
N GLU A 173 -5.08 14.26 -12.83
CA GLU A 173 -6.12 15.06 -12.16
C GLU A 173 -6.46 14.49 -10.78
N LEU A 174 -6.65 13.16 -10.68
CA LEU A 174 -6.89 12.45 -9.42
C LEU A 174 -5.80 12.71 -8.38
N ILE A 175 -4.53 12.63 -8.74
CA ILE A 175 -3.46 12.81 -7.76
C ILE A 175 -3.26 14.27 -7.35
N GLN A 176 -3.70 15.23 -8.18
CA GLN A 176 -3.64 16.67 -7.86
C GLN A 176 -4.73 17.18 -6.93
N THR A 177 -5.85 16.46 -6.79
CA THR A 177 -6.91 16.92 -5.88
C THR A 177 -6.39 17.00 -4.45
N LYS A 178 -6.81 18.01 -3.70
CA LYS A 178 -6.57 17.97 -2.25
C LYS A 178 -7.40 16.82 -1.68
N ARG A 179 -6.92 16.18 -0.61
CA ARG A 179 -7.67 15.12 0.11
C ARG A 179 -9.10 15.61 0.35
N SER A 180 -10.04 15.10 -0.44
CA SER A 180 -11.46 15.21 -0.15
C SER A 180 -11.77 14.03 0.75
N ASP A 181 -12.21 14.38 1.95
CA ASP A 181 -12.80 13.47 2.93
C ASP A 181 -11.78 12.84 3.88
N LYS A 182 -12.21 12.81 5.13
CA LYS A 182 -11.42 12.29 6.23
C LYS A 182 -11.32 10.76 6.04
N PHE A 183 -10.10 10.21 6.15
CA PHE A 183 -9.81 8.80 6.48
C PHE A 183 -9.70 7.74 5.37
N ASP A 184 -9.61 8.08 4.07
CA ASP A 184 -9.26 7.09 3.03
C ASP A 184 -8.08 7.54 2.15
N ASP A 185 -6.85 7.21 2.57
CA ASP A 185 -5.61 7.49 1.82
C ASP A 185 -5.30 6.44 0.74
N ARG A 186 -6.16 5.43 0.58
CA ARG A 186 -5.96 4.35 -0.40
C ARG A 186 -6.23 4.81 -1.82
N GLY A 187 -7.11 5.80 -2.02
CA GLY A 187 -7.53 6.26 -3.34
C GLY A 187 -6.40 6.76 -4.25
N LYS A 188 -5.23 7.10 -3.70
CA LYS A 188 -4.03 7.53 -4.43
C LYS A 188 -2.80 6.64 -4.17
N THR A 189 -3.02 5.46 -3.63
CA THR A 189 -1.98 4.50 -3.30
C THR A 189 -2.01 3.36 -4.30
N PHE A 190 -0.84 2.95 -4.79
CA PHE A 190 -0.81 1.91 -5.81
C PHE A 190 -1.20 0.58 -5.17
N GLU A 191 -2.18 -0.08 -5.78
CA GLU A 191 -2.71 -1.36 -5.34
C GLU A 191 -2.13 -2.48 -6.19
N ILE A 192 -1.70 -3.57 -5.54
CA ILE A 192 -1.19 -4.78 -6.18
C ILE A 192 -2.03 -5.96 -5.70
N ARG A 193 -2.37 -6.84 -6.64
CA ARG A 193 -3.19 -8.03 -6.43
C ARG A 193 -2.40 -9.29 -6.75
N PHE A 194 -2.53 -10.29 -5.89
CA PHE A 194 -1.99 -11.63 -6.09
C PHE A 194 -3.09 -12.68 -5.97
N ASP A 195 -2.99 -13.75 -6.74
CA ASP A 195 -3.91 -14.91 -6.72
C ASP A 195 -3.29 -16.16 -6.09
N GLN A 196 -2.09 -16.03 -5.53
CA GLN A 196 -1.39 -17.09 -4.82
C GLN A 196 -1.20 -16.75 -3.35
N GLU A 197 -1.04 -17.80 -2.54
CA GLU A 197 -0.66 -17.67 -1.15
C GLU A 197 0.73 -17.05 -1.03
N ILE A 198 0.86 -16.08 -0.12
CA ILE A 198 2.13 -15.42 0.14
C ILE A 198 2.70 -15.96 1.45
N PRO A 199 3.76 -16.79 1.43
CA PRO A 199 4.32 -17.35 2.65
C PRO A 199 4.92 -16.24 3.50
N LEU A 200 4.75 -16.33 4.81
CA LEU A 200 5.30 -15.39 5.79
C LEU A 200 6.56 -15.98 6.40
N ASN A 201 7.72 -15.59 5.87
CA ASN A 201 9.01 -16.09 6.34
C ASN A 201 10.14 -15.06 6.14
N ASP A 202 11.36 -15.44 6.51
CA ASP A 202 12.52 -14.55 6.44
C ASP A 202 12.89 -14.12 4.99
N GLN A 203 12.41 -14.81 3.95
CA GLN A 203 12.70 -14.43 2.58
C GLN A 203 11.73 -13.39 2.03
N THR A 204 10.46 -13.44 2.44
CA THR A 204 9.38 -12.58 1.94
C THR A 204 9.13 -11.36 2.81
N VAL A 205 9.26 -11.50 4.14
CA VAL A 205 9.03 -10.42 5.10
C VAL A 205 10.26 -9.53 5.18
N MET A 206 10.08 -8.23 5.02
CA MET A 206 11.12 -7.23 5.28
C MET A 206 11.06 -6.79 6.74
N LYS A 207 9.89 -6.32 7.18
CA LYS A 207 9.61 -5.88 8.55
C LYS A 207 8.14 -6.13 8.89
N ILE A 208 7.85 -6.17 10.19
CA ILE A 208 6.49 -6.16 10.72
C ILE A 208 6.40 -5.06 11.75
N VAL A 209 5.41 -4.19 11.65
CA VAL A 209 5.12 -3.13 12.61
C VAL A 209 3.87 -3.52 13.40
N ILE A 210 3.98 -3.70 14.71
CA ILE A 210 2.86 -4.13 15.58
C ILE A 210 2.77 -3.34 16.89
N PRO A 211 1.62 -3.33 17.58
CA PRO A 211 1.52 -2.83 18.94
C PRO A 211 2.45 -3.58 19.90
N LYS A 212 3.04 -2.88 20.87
CA LYS A 212 3.87 -3.49 21.91
C LYS A 212 3.12 -4.58 22.70
N GLY A 213 1.84 -4.37 23.00
CA GLY A 213 1.05 -5.38 23.72
C GLY A 213 0.96 -6.72 22.98
N TRP A 214 1.02 -6.73 21.64
CA TRP A 214 0.95 -7.95 20.85
C TRP A 214 2.25 -8.75 20.90
N ILE A 215 3.41 -8.09 20.96
CA ILE A 215 4.70 -8.81 21.06
C ILE A 215 4.95 -9.39 22.46
N ASP A 216 4.28 -8.83 23.48
CA ASP A 216 4.33 -9.32 24.85
C ASP A 216 3.41 -10.56 25.04
N ASP A 217 2.47 -10.80 24.12
CA ASP A 217 1.71 -12.04 24.05
C ASP A 217 2.61 -13.23 23.67
N LYS A 218 2.62 -14.26 24.52
CA LYS A 218 3.50 -15.43 24.36
C LYS A 218 3.20 -16.23 23.10
N ASN A 219 1.94 -16.35 22.71
CA ASN A 219 1.54 -17.09 21.52
C ASN A 219 2.02 -16.36 20.26
N ILE A 220 1.79 -15.05 20.19
CA ILE A 220 2.29 -14.22 19.07
C ILE A 220 3.80 -14.28 18.98
N SER A 221 4.50 -14.10 20.11
CA SER A 221 5.96 -14.14 20.16
C SER A 221 6.51 -15.50 19.69
N SER A 222 5.87 -16.61 20.11
CA SER A 222 6.24 -17.96 19.65
C SER A 222 6.05 -18.12 18.15
N LEU A 223 4.88 -17.76 17.61
CA LEU A 223 4.60 -17.86 16.17
C LEU A 223 5.61 -17.07 15.33
N LEU A 224 5.98 -15.86 15.77
CA LEU A 224 7.00 -15.04 15.10
C LEU A 224 8.40 -15.69 15.12
N VAL A 225 8.74 -16.43 16.17
CA VAL A 225 9.99 -17.20 16.28
C VAL A 225 9.95 -18.40 15.35
N ASP A 226 8.85 -19.15 15.35
CA ASP A 226 8.66 -20.35 14.54
C ASP A 226 8.71 -20.03 13.04
N LEU A 227 8.16 -18.88 12.63
CA LEU A 227 8.24 -18.38 11.26
C LEU A 227 9.60 -17.75 10.90
N GLY A 228 10.52 -17.62 11.88
CA GLY A 228 11.84 -17.04 11.68
C GLY A 228 11.86 -15.52 11.48
N ILE A 229 10.75 -14.82 11.76
CA ILE A 229 10.58 -13.39 11.47
C ILE A 229 10.59 -12.50 12.72
N ARG A 230 10.78 -13.08 13.92
CA ARG A 230 10.80 -12.33 15.19
C ARG A 230 11.78 -11.16 15.22
N LYS A 231 12.93 -11.27 14.55
CA LYS A 231 13.96 -10.22 14.45
C LYS A 231 13.57 -9.08 13.50
N LYS A 232 12.50 -9.25 12.73
CA LYS A 232 11.98 -8.26 11.77
C LYS A 232 10.87 -7.40 12.36
N VAL A 233 10.51 -7.65 13.61
CA VAL A 233 9.46 -6.91 14.32
C VAL A 233 9.99 -5.57 14.82
N VAL A 234 9.29 -4.51 14.45
CA VAL A 234 9.34 -3.18 15.07
C VAL A 234 8.02 -3.01 15.81
N TYR A 235 8.05 -2.45 17.01
CA TYR A 235 6.82 -2.21 17.76
C TYR A 235 6.59 -0.72 18.00
N TYR A 236 5.32 -0.36 18.19
CA TYR A 236 4.92 0.95 18.71
C TYR A 236 4.20 0.80 20.03
N ILE A 237 4.30 1.82 20.89
CA ILE A 237 3.65 1.82 22.19
C ILE A 237 2.24 2.38 22.02
N PRO A 238 1.18 1.61 22.30
CA PRO A 238 -0.15 2.19 22.35
C PRO A 238 -0.28 3.06 23.61
N TYR A 239 -0.70 4.32 23.41
CA TYR A 239 -1.18 5.19 24.48
C TYR A 239 -2.71 5.25 24.45
N MET A 240 -3.32 5.92 25.42
CA MET A 240 -4.75 6.19 25.37
C MET A 240 -5.06 7.12 24.20
N GLY A 241 -5.70 6.58 23.16
CA GLY A 241 -5.98 7.32 21.95
C GLY A 241 -7.06 6.67 21.09
N THR A 242 -7.36 7.34 20.00
CA THR A 242 -8.25 6.90 18.94
C THR A 242 -7.53 5.98 17.96
N PHE A 243 -8.29 5.22 17.16
CA PHE A 243 -7.72 4.40 16.08
C PHE A 243 -6.82 5.23 15.15
N GLU A 244 -7.23 6.46 14.81
CA GLU A 244 -6.48 7.35 13.91
C GLU A 244 -5.09 7.68 14.46
N GLU A 245 -5.01 8.01 15.74
CA GLU A 245 -3.75 8.32 16.42
C GLU A 245 -2.81 7.12 16.40
N HIS A 246 -3.33 5.91 16.64
CA HIS A 246 -2.53 4.69 16.53
C HIS A 246 -2.13 4.35 15.10
N LEU A 247 -3.01 4.58 14.13
CA LEU A 247 -2.70 4.41 12.72
C LEU A 247 -1.58 5.37 12.28
N ALA A 248 -1.61 6.61 12.76
CA ALA A 248 -0.56 7.60 12.52
C ALA A 248 0.79 7.15 13.11
N VAL A 249 0.81 6.67 14.35
CA VAL A 249 2.03 6.16 15.00
C VAL A 249 2.58 4.93 14.27
N MET A 250 1.71 4.01 13.87
CA MET A 250 2.09 2.83 13.08
C MET A 250 2.69 3.26 11.74
N ARG A 251 2.07 4.22 11.04
CA ARG A 251 2.61 4.81 9.80
C ARG A 251 3.96 5.49 10.02
N GLU A 252 4.16 6.20 11.12
CA GLU A 252 5.46 6.79 11.48
C GLU A 252 6.56 5.72 11.62
N ARG A 253 6.25 4.58 12.27
CA ARG A 253 7.19 3.44 12.33
C ARG A 253 7.48 2.85 10.96
N VAL A 254 6.46 2.74 10.10
CA VAL A 254 6.65 2.32 8.71
C VAL A 254 7.57 3.29 7.97
N THR A 255 7.34 4.60 8.09
CA THR A 255 8.22 5.64 7.53
C THR A 255 9.66 5.49 8.01
N GLY A 256 9.87 5.26 9.32
CA GLY A 256 11.19 5.00 9.88
C GLY A 256 11.89 3.80 9.22
N VAL A 257 11.17 2.68 9.04
CA VAL A 257 11.69 1.50 8.33
C VAL A 257 12.08 1.83 6.89
N LEU A 258 11.27 2.60 6.17
CA LEU A 258 11.55 2.96 4.78
C LEU A 258 12.79 3.88 4.67
N ARG A 259 12.97 4.80 5.62
CA ARG A 259 14.15 5.67 5.70
C ARG A 259 15.42 4.91 6.05
N GLU A 260 15.36 4.00 7.03
CA GLU A 260 16.47 3.10 7.38
C GLU A 260 16.88 2.23 6.19
N GLY A 261 15.91 1.78 5.39
CA GLY A 261 16.13 1.04 4.16
C GLY A 261 16.59 1.87 2.95
N GLY A 262 16.74 3.19 3.08
CA GLY A 262 17.14 4.09 2.00
C GLY A 262 16.10 4.25 0.89
N MET A 263 14.84 3.90 1.16
CA MET A 263 13.74 4.03 0.20
C MET A 263 13.10 5.42 0.24
N LEU A 264 13.18 6.08 1.39
CA LEU A 264 12.84 7.49 1.58
C LEU A 264 14.09 8.26 2.04
N SER A 265 14.10 9.57 1.78
CA SER A 265 15.16 10.45 2.27
C SER A 265 15.19 10.46 3.80
N LYS A 266 16.39 10.57 4.37
CA LYS A 266 16.53 10.82 5.81
C LYS A 266 16.01 12.23 6.08
N GLU A 267 15.30 12.44 7.19
CA GLU A 267 15.00 13.79 7.64
C GLU A 267 16.31 14.54 7.88
N ASP A 268 16.39 15.76 7.35
CA ASP A 268 17.40 16.70 7.81
C ASP A 268 17.17 16.91 9.30
N ALA A 269 18.20 16.68 10.12
CA ALA A 269 18.13 16.96 11.54
C ALA A 269 17.96 18.49 11.70
N PHE A 270 16.74 18.92 12.02
CA PHE A 270 16.44 20.29 12.40
C PHE A 270 17.01 20.62 13.79
#